data_AF-A0A6A5H117-F1
#
_entry.id   AF-A0A6A5H117-F1
#
_cell.length_a   1.000
_cell.length_b   1.000
_cell.length_c   1.000
_cell.angle_alpha   90.00
_cell.angle_beta   90.00
_cell.angle_gamma   90.00
#
_symmetry.space_group_name_H-M   'P 1'
#
loop_
_entity.id
_entity.type
_entity.pdbx_description
1 polymer ?
#
loop_
_entity_poly.entity_id
_entity_poly.type
_entity_poly.pdbx_seq_one_letter_code
_entity_poly.pdbx_strand_id
1 'polypeptide(L)'
;MAEQALIKEESKELTMTEKILVKEESKDIVEESRKERGILLISIKNIYKDLDRRCAFLRARSPFPNGYMKVTKRELRTSNIEKLHKVKAHYEDLQGKLMKIQKEEFPRVPIFYVDTSAFEWRLQEISRRVRGGLLTFLEALIK
;
A
#
# COMPACT_ATOMS: atom_id res chain seq x y z
N MET A 1 -3.25 -51.85 -25.87
CA MET A 1 -2.05 -50.99 -25.72
C MET A 1 -2.35 -49.49 -25.89
N ALA A 2 -3.38 -49.08 -26.66
CA ALA A 2 -3.69 -47.66 -26.90
C ALA A 2 -4.38 -46.93 -25.72
N GLU A 3 -5.22 -47.62 -24.93
CA GLU A 3 -5.97 -46.97 -23.82
C GLU A 3 -5.08 -46.51 -22.65
N GLN A 4 -3.98 -47.20 -22.38
CA GLN A 4 -3.05 -46.80 -21.30
C GLN A 4 -2.24 -45.55 -21.63
N ALA A 5 -2.08 -45.20 -22.92
CA ALA A 5 -1.42 -43.97 -23.34
C ALA A 5 -2.35 -42.76 -23.17
N LEU A 6 -3.62 -42.91 -23.55
CA LEU A 6 -4.64 -41.86 -23.46
C LEU A 6 -4.86 -41.39 -22.01
N ILE A 7 -5.00 -42.34 -21.08
CA ILE A 7 -5.22 -42.05 -19.65
C ILE A 7 -3.99 -41.34 -19.04
N LYS A 8 -2.78 -41.67 -19.51
CA LYS A 8 -1.52 -41.07 -19.02
C LYS A 8 -1.31 -39.64 -19.54
N GLU A 9 -1.85 -39.32 -20.71
CA GLU A 9 -1.85 -37.96 -21.27
C GLU A 9 -2.89 -37.08 -20.59
N GLU A 10 -4.13 -37.56 -20.41
CA GLU A 10 -5.18 -36.82 -19.66
C GLU A 10 -4.75 -36.52 -18.22
N SER A 11 -4.09 -37.47 -17.55
CA SER A 11 -3.55 -37.29 -16.19
C SER A 11 -2.43 -36.23 -16.13
N LYS A 12 -1.63 -36.11 -17.19
CA LYS A 12 -0.58 -35.08 -17.30
C LYS A 12 -1.17 -33.72 -17.62
N GLU A 13 -2.22 -33.67 -18.43
CA GLU A 13 -2.89 -32.43 -18.81
C GLU A 13 -3.68 -31.83 -17.64
N LEU A 14 -4.36 -32.67 -16.85
CA LEU A 14 -5.00 -32.29 -15.58
C LEU A 14 -3.99 -31.76 -14.54
N THR A 15 -2.86 -32.43 -14.37
CA THR A 15 -1.82 -31.96 -13.42
C THR A 15 -1.07 -30.72 -13.91
N MET A 16 -0.99 -30.48 -15.21
CA MET A 16 -0.45 -29.24 -15.79
C MET A 16 -1.42 -28.07 -15.60
N THR A 17 -2.72 -28.29 -15.86
CA THR A 17 -3.76 -27.26 -15.66
C THR A 17 -3.94 -26.90 -14.19
N GLU A 18 -3.94 -27.86 -13.27
CA GLU A 18 -3.93 -27.58 -11.82
C GLU A 18 -2.69 -26.80 -11.38
N LYS A 19 -1.50 -27.14 -11.89
CA LYS A 19 -0.27 -26.38 -11.61
C LYS A 19 -0.30 -24.96 -12.17
N ILE A 20 -0.95 -24.73 -13.32
CA ILE A 20 -1.13 -23.40 -13.90
C ILE A 20 -2.10 -22.59 -13.04
N LEU A 21 -3.23 -23.18 -12.64
CA LEU A 21 -4.24 -22.54 -11.80
C LEU A 21 -3.66 -22.11 -10.44
N VAL A 22 -2.95 -23.01 -9.76
CA VAL A 22 -2.27 -22.71 -8.47
C VAL A 22 -1.20 -21.62 -8.65
N LYS A 23 -0.52 -21.60 -9.81
CA LYS A 23 0.48 -20.58 -10.12
C LYS A 23 -0.15 -19.22 -10.43
N GLU A 24 -1.34 -19.17 -11.02
CA GLU A 24 -2.10 -17.93 -11.23
C GLU A 24 -2.70 -17.41 -9.92
N GLU A 25 -3.34 -18.26 -9.11
CA GLU A 25 -3.84 -17.88 -7.79
C GLU A 25 -2.71 -17.36 -6.88
N SER A 26 -1.55 -18.00 -6.89
CA SER A 26 -0.39 -17.53 -6.12
C SER A 26 0.14 -16.17 -6.59
N LYS A 27 0.06 -15.85 -7.89
CA LYS A 27 0.45 -14.54 -8.42
C LYS A 27 -0.55 -13.46 -8.01
N ASP A 28 -1.83 -13.77 -8.08
CA ASP A 28 -2.90 -12.84 -7.71
C ASP A 28 -2.86 -12.50 -6.21
N ILE A 29 -2.62 -13.50 -5.35
CA ILE A 29 -2.44 -13.31 -3.91
C ILE A 29 -1.22 -12.41 -3.62
N VAL A 30 -0.11 -12.61 -4.34
CA VAL A 30 1.11 -11.80 -4.18
C VAL A 30 0.89 -10.37 -4.67
N GLU A 31 0.16 -10.18 -5.77
CA GLU A 31 -0.12 -8.84 -6.32
C GLU A 31 -1.11 -8.06 -5.45
N GLU A 32 -2.15 -8.71 -4.92
CA GLU A 32 -3.09 -8.09 -3.99
C GLU A 32 -2.40 -7.71 -2.66
N SER A 33 -1.51 -8.57 -2.16
CA SER A 33 -0.66 -8.27 -0.99
C SER A 33 0.28 -7.08 -1.23
N ARG A 34 0.90 -6.99 -2.42
CA ARG A 34 1.74 -5.84 -2.81
C ARG A 34 0.93 -4.55 -2.87
N LYS A 35 -0.27 -4.61 -3.43
CA LYS A 35 -1.19 -3.48 -3.54
C LYS A 35 -1.64 -3.00 -2.16
N GLU A 36 -2.13 -3.90 -1.31
CA GLU A 36 -2.54 -3.58 0.06
C GLU A 36 -1.40 -2.92 0.84
N ARG A 37 -0.21 -3.53 0.80
CA ARG A 37 0.99 -2.98 1.43
C ARG A 37 1.33 -1.59 0.91
N GLY A 38 1.28 -1.39 -0.41
CA GLY A 38 1.57 -0.11 -1.05
C GLY A 38 0.61 0.98 -0.60
N ILE A 39 -0.69 0.69 -0.58
CA ILE A 39 -1.73 1.60 -0.11
C ILE A 39 -1.54 1.93 1.36
N LEU A 40 -1.26 0.93 2.22
CA LEU A 40 -1.00 1.15 3.64
C LEU A 40 0.19 2.08 3.89
N LEU A 41 1.29 1.88 3.16
CA LEU A 41 2.47 2.73 3.28
C LEU A 41 2.18 4.20 2.88
N ILE A 42 1.31 4.41 1.90
CA ILE A 42 0.91 5.76 1.49
C ILE A 42 -0.05 6.36 2.53
N SER A 43 -1.05 5.60 2.96
CA SER A 43 -2.03 6.02 3.97
C SER A 43 -1.35 6.47 5.26
N ILE A 44 -0.41 5.69 5.79
CA ILE A 44 0.38 6.05 6.99
C ILE A 44 1.15 7.37 6.78
N LYS A 45 1.76 7.58 5.60
CA LYS A 45 2.49 8.82 5.31
C LYS A 45 1.56 10.02 5.19
N ASN A 46 0.34 9.83 4.67
CA ASN A 46 -0.64 10.89 4.52
C ASN A 46 -1.19 11.31 5.89
N ILE A 47 -1.51 10.35 6.76
CA ILE A 47 -1.90 10.64 8.15
C ILE A 47 -0.76 11.38 8.86
N TYR A 48 0.49 10.94 8.71
CA TYR A 48 1.63 11.63 9.31
C TYR A 48 1.73 13.10 8.89
N LYS A 49 1.62 13.39 7.58
CA LYS A 49 1.62 14.78 7.09
C LYS A 49 0.46 15.60 7.65
N ASP A 50 -0.71 14.99 7.80
CA ASP A 50 -1.89 15.64 8.37
C ASP A 50 -1.70 15.94 9.86
N LEU A 51 -1.13 15.02 10.63
CA LEU A 51 -0.76 15.23 12.03
C LEU A 51 0.20 16.41 12.19
N ASP A 52 1.28 16.46 11.40
CA ASP A 52 2.25 17.56 11.43
C ASP A 52 1.59 18.91 11.11
N ARG A 53 0.72 18.95 10.08
CA ARG A 53 -0.04 20.16 9.72
C ARG A 53 -0.93 20.64 10.86
N ARG A 54 -1.66 19.73 11.51
CA ARG A 54 -2.58 20.05 12.61
C ARG A 54 -1.84 20.56 13.83
N CYS A 55 -0.71 19.94 14.16
CA CYS A 55 0.09 20.36 15.32
C CYS A 55 0.69 21.75 15.10
N ALA A 56 1.17 22.03 13.88
CA ALA A 56 1.61 23.37 13.51
C ALA A 56 0.47 24.39 13.64
N PHE A 57 -0.74 24.04 13.21
CA PHE A 57 -1.92 24.90 13.34
C PHE A 57 -2.29 25.18 14.80
N LEU A 58 -2.29 24.15 15.66
CA LEU A 58 -2.56 24.25 17.10
C LEU A 58 -1.41 24.86 17.90
N ARG A 59 -0.27 25.18 17.26
CA ARG A 59 0.97 25.64 17.92
C ARG A 59 1.45 24.70 19.04
N ALA A 60 1.07 23.42 18.96
CA ALA A 60 1.45 22.41 19.94
C ALA A 60 2.89 21.94 19.68
N ARG A 61 3.68 21.74 20.73
CA ARG A 61 4.98 21.07 20.61
C ARG A 61 4.76 19.58 20.37
N SER A 62 5.53 19.01 19.45
CA SER A 62 5.51 17.56 19.25
C SER A 62 6.00 16.83 20.51
N PRO A 63 5.30 15.79 20.98
CA PRO A 63 5.70 15.00 22.14
C PRO A 63 6.84 14.00 21.83
N PHE A 64 7.42 14.04 20.62
CA PHE A 64 8.42 13.07 20.17
C PHE A 64 9.66 13.78 19.61
N PRO A 65 10.87 13.20 19.79
CA PRO A 65 12.15 13.83 19.47
C PRO A 65 12.37 14.11 17.98
N ASN A 66 11.66 13.42 17.08
CA ASN A 66 11.76 13.57 15.62
C ASN A 66 10.45 14.12 14.99
N GLY A 67 9.60 14.78 15.78
CA GLY A 67 8.21 15.04 15.36
C GLY A 67 7.31 13.81 15.56
N TYR A 68 6.04 13.86 15.15
CA TYR A 68 5.04 12.82 15.46
C TYR A 68 5.28 11.45 14.81
N MET A 69 6.37 11.29 14.05
CA MET A 69 6.77 10.03 13.43
C MET A 69 7.46 9.13 14.46
N LYS A 70 6.68 8.30 15.16
CA LYS A 70 7.20 7.25 16.06
C LYS A 70 7.97 6.15 15.30
N VAL A 71 7.69 5.99 14.00
CA VAL A 71 8.25 4.93 13.14
C VAL A 71 8.97 5.56 11.95
N THR A 72 10.20 5.15 11.70
CA THR A 72 11.03 5.66 10.60
C THR A 72 10.54 5.16 9.23
N LYS A 73 10.89 5.88 8.16
CA LYS A 73 10.61 5.44 6.78
C LYS A 73 11.20 4.06 6.46
N ARG A 74 12.35 3.73 7.04
CA ARG A 74 13.03 2.44 6.85
C ARG A 74 12.26 1.30 7.53
N GLU A 75 11.78 1.52 8.75
CA GLU A 75 10.96 0.55 9.48
C GLU A 75 9.63 0.31 8.77
N LEU A 76 8.96 1.34 8.25
CA LEU A 76 7.74 1.16 7.46
C LEU A 76 7.99 0.26 6.24
N ARG A 77 9.08 0.52 5.49
CA ARG A 77 9.41 -0.27 4.28
C ARG A 77 9.69 -1.74 4.56
N THR A 78 10.17 -2.08 5.76
CA THR A 78 10.58 -3.44 6.15
C THR A 78 9.55 -4.16 7.02
N SER A 79 8.55 -3.46 7.57
CA SER A 79 7.50 -4.02 8.43
C SER A 79 6.55 -4.93 7.67
N ASN A 80 5.96 -5.95 8.28
CA ASN A 80 4.89 -6.75 7.67
C ASN A 80 3.54 -6.00 7.61
N ILE A 81 2.55 -6.54 6.89
CA ILE A 81 1.23 -5.89 6.71
C ILE A 81 0.52 -5.66 8.05
N GLU A 82 0.51 -6.66 8.94
CA GLU A 82 -0.11 -6.53 10.27
C GLU A 82 0.48 -5.38 11.09
N LYS A 83 1.81 -5.22 11.08
CA LYS A 83 2.48 -4.12 11.77
C LYS A 83 2.13 -2.79 11.11
N LEU A 84 1.99 -2.73 9.79
CA LEU A 84 1.53 -1.52 9.10
C LEU A 84 0.10 -1.14 9.52
N HIS A 85 -0.81 -2.11 9.64
CA HIS A 85 -2.17 -1.85 10.17
C HIS A 85 -2.14 -1.32 11.60
N LYS A 86 -1.34 -1.91 12.49
CA LYS A 86 -1.17 -1.42 13.87
C LYS A 86 -0.63 0.01 13.91
N VAL A 87 0.35 0.32 13.06
CA VAL A 87 0.93 1.66 12.96
C VAL A 87 -0.09 2.66 12.42
N LYS A 88 -0.86 2.27 11.39
CA LYS A 88 -1.94 3.09 10.84
C LYS A 88 -2.99 3.43 11.90
N ALA A 89 -3.52 2.41 12.59
CA ALA A 89 -4.52 2.58 13.64
C ALA A 89 -4.05 3.50 14.76
N HIS A 90 -2.78 3.40 15.17
CA HIS A 90 -2.20 4.29 16.15
C HIS A 90 -2.22 5.77 15.70
N TYR A 91 -1.86 6.04 14.45
CA TYR A 91 -1.86 7.40 13.93
C TYR A 91 -3.27 7.95 13.66
N GLU A 92 -4.23 7.10 13.27
CA GLU A 92 -5.64 7.48 13.14
C GLU A 92 -6.24 7.89 14.49
N ASP A 93 -5.92 7.17 15.57
CA ASP A 93 -6.34 7.55 16.93
C ASP A 93 -5.78 8.93 17.33
N LEU A 94 -4.50 9.18 17.06
CA LEU A 94 -3.89 10.50 17.28
C LEU A 94 -4.54 11.59 16.44
N GLN A 95 -4.84 11.30 15.17
CA GLN A 95 -5.50 12.24 14.26
C GLN A 95 -6.88 12.61 14.79
N GLY A 96 -7.67 11.62 15.20
CA GLY A 96 -8.99 11.83 15.79
C GLY A 96 -8.94 12.69 17.05
N LYS A 97 -7.94 12.47 17.92
CA LYS A 97 -7.72 13.29 19.13
C LYS A 97 -7.40 14.74 18.78
N LEU A 98 -6.48 14.97 17.84
CA LEU A 98 -6.15 16.34 17.40
C LEU A 98 -7.33 17.04 16.71
N MET A 99 -8.11 16.31 15.91
CA MET A 99 -9.32 16.86 15.29
C MET A 99 -10.34 17.31 16.33
N LYS A 100 -10.50 16.57 17.43
CA LYS A 100 -11.38 16.98 18.54
C LYS A 100 -10.90 18.26 19.20
N ILE A 101 -9.61 18.32 19.58
CA ILE A 101 -9.00 19.52 20.18
C ILE A 101 -9.15 20.73 19.24
N GLN A 102 -8.84 20.55 17.95
CA GLN A 102 -8.98 21.63 16.97
C GLN A 102 -10.43 22.11 16.82
N LYS A 103 -11.42 21.20 16.91
CA LYS A 103 -12.84 21.57 16.85
C LYS A 103 -13.27 22.36 18.09
N GLU A 104 -12.72 22.02 19.25
CA GLU A 104 -12.96 22.72 20.51
C GLU A 104 -12.34 24.12 20.50
N GLU A 105 -11.09 24.25 20.04
CA GLU A 105 -10.39 25.54 19.97
C GLU A 105 -10.87 26.43 18.82
N PHE A 106 -11.26 25.83 17.68
CA PHE A 106 -11.61 26.55 16.45
C PHE A 106 -12.92 26.02 15.83
N PRO A 107 -14.08 26.20 16.49
CA PRO A 107 -15.35 25.59 16.07
C PRO A 107 -15.87 26.07 14.71
N ARG A 108 -15.41 27.23 14.23
CA ARG A 108 -15.79 27.81 12.93
C ARG A 108 -14.89 27.38 11.78
N VAL A 109 -13.75 26.74 12.06
CA VAL A 109 -12.83 26.27 11.02
C VAL A 109 -13.29 24.88 10.58
N PRO A 110 -13.61 24.68 9.29
CA PRO A 110 -13.96 23.37 8.79
C PRO A 110 -12.77 22.41 8.90
N ILE A 111 -13.02 21.21 9.45
CA ILE A 111 -12.00 20.19 9.64
C ILE A 111 -12.25 19.03 8.69
N PHE A 112 -11.39 18.89 7.68
CA PHE A 112 -11.47 17.81 6.71
C PHE A 112 -10.14 17.08 6.60
N TYR A 113 -10.21 15.75 6.50
CA TYR A 113 -9.14 14.88 6.05
C TYR A 113 -9.72 13.92 5.02
N VAL A 114 -9.03 13.74 3.89
CA VAL A 114 -9.44 12.84 2.82
C VAL A 114 -8.30 11.85 2.60
N ASP A 115 -8.57 10.56 2.75
CA ASP A 115 -7.58 9.52 2.47
C ASP A 115 -7.48 9.29 0.95
N THR A 116 -6.42 9.81 0.35
CA THR A 116 -6.11 9.68 -1.09
C THR A 116 -5.22 8.48 -1.41
N SER A 117 -4.90 7.63 -0.44
CA SER A 117 -3.86 6.59 -0.58
C SER A 117 -4.12 5.59 -1.71
N ALA A 118 -5.36 5.12 -1.88
CA ALA A 118 -5.72 4.20 -2.95
C ALA A 118 -5.55 4.83 -4.34
N PHE A 119 -5.90 6.12 -4.48
CA PHE A 119 -5.74 6.85 -5.73
C PHE A 119 -4.26 7.13 -6.04
N GLU A 120 -3.49 7.56 -5.04
CA GLU A 120 -2.04 7.77 -5.17
C GLU A 120 -1.30 6.49 -5.54
N TRP A 121 -1.69 5.35 -4.97
CA TRP A 121 -1.11 4.05 -5.34
C TRP A 121 -1.37 3.73 -6.81
N ARG A 122 -2.61 3.94 -7.30
CA ARG A 122 -2.95 3.72 -8.70
C ARG A 122 -2.12 4.61 -9.62
N LEU A 123 -1.92 5.88 -9.28
CA LEU A 123 -1.06 6.78 -10.05
C LEU A 123 0.38 6.28 -10.10
N GLN A 124 0.93 5.82 -8.97
CA GLN A 124 2.29 5.26 -8.91
C GLN A 124 2.43 4.00 -9.77
N GLU A 125 1.43 3.13 -9.78
CA GLU A 125 1.42 1.94 -10.64
C GLU A 125 1.33 2.29 -12.12
N ILE A 126 0.51 3.27 -12.50
CA ILE A 126 0.45 3.77 -13.88
C ILE A 126 1.83 4.30 -14.28
N SER A 127 2.46 5.14 -13.46
CA SER A 127 3.82 5.65 -13.74
C SER A 127 4.85 4.52 -13.86
N ARG A 128 4.78 3.48 -13.02
CA ARG A 128 5.66 2.31 -13.08
C ARG A 128 5.48 1.54 -14.39
N ARG A 129 4.25 1.31 -14.82
CA ARG A 129 3.92 0.61 -16.07
C ARG A 129 4.38 1.39 -17.29
N VAL A 130 4.13 2.70 -17.32
CA VAL A 130 4.58 3.58 -18.42
C VAL A 130 6.09 3.61 -18.53
N ARG A 131 6.82 3.75 -17.40
CA ARG A 131 8.29 3.75 -17.40
C ARG A 131 8.85 2.38 -17.83
N GLY A 132 8.22 1.28 -17.41
CA GLY A 132 8.59 -0.07 -17.86
C GLY A 132 8.38 -0.26 -19.35
N GLY A 133 7.24 0.20 -19.88
CA GLY A 133 6.94 0.17 -21.32
C GLY A 133 7.91 1.02 -22.15
N LEU A 134 8.31 2.19 -21.63
CA LEU A 134 9.29 3.05 -22.26
C LEU A 134 10.68 2.39 -22.31
N LEU A 135 11.11 1.72 -21.24
CA LEU A 135 12.35 0.96 -21.18
C LEU A 135 12.35 -0.20 -22.20
N THR A 136 11.26 -0.97 -22.27
CA THR A 136 11.15 -2.07 -23.25
C THR A 136 11.11 -1.56 -24.69
N PHE A 137 10.51 -0.40 -24.94
CA PHE A 137 10.49 0.23 -26.26
C PHE A 137 11.88 0.71 -26.69
N LEU A 138 12.63 1.33 -25.77
CA LEU A 138 14.02 1.73 -26.03
C LEU A 138 14.93 0.52 -26.26
N GLU A 139 14.76 -0.57 -25.50
CA GLU A 139 15.48 -1.83 -25.72
C GLU A 139 15.14 -2.48 -27.07
N ALA A 140 13.90 -2.36 -27.53
CA ALA A 140 13.46 -2.85 -28.84
C ALA A 140 13.99 -2.01 -30.01
N LEU A 141 14.29 -0.72 -29.80
CA LEU A 141 14.87 0.18 -30.81
C LEU A 141 16.39 0.00 -30.98
N ILE A 142 17.06 -0.59 -29.98
CA ILE A 142 18.52 -0.84 -29.99
C ILE A 142 18.86 -2.21 -30.60
N LYS A 143 17.87 -3.09 -30.78
CA LYS A 143 17.99 -4.38 -31.48
C LYS A 143 17.64 -4.27 -32.95
#